data_AF-A0A1A2P551-F1
#
_entry.id   AF-A0A1A2P551-F1
#
_cell.length_a   1.000
_cell.length_b   1.000
_cell.length_c   1.000
_cell.angle_alpha   90.00
_cell.angle_beta   90.00
_cell.angle_gamma   90.00
#
_symmetry.space_group_name_H-M   'P 1'
#
loop_
_entity.id
_entity.type
_entity.pdbx_description
1 polymer ?
#
loop_
_entity_poly.entity_id
_entity_poly.type
_entity_poly.pdbx_seq_one_letter_code
_entity_poly.pdbx_strand_id
1 'polypeptide(L)'
;MLTVGLLVAVIVYQPAHPGGGTVAASALPDVLLSAEEAAHAVGAESLSGEPVQDKLADTPIVDEDCVGVLKAAEQKAYGKAGWTAVRTQELGDAPAKGWRLIQAVVSFPDAESANNFVGNAATDWQRCANRELNTRNVNKDDPRNVFWSTGSASRAGGVLAMDMIQEAQGWNCQRALSTRNNVVIDLDLCGRSVAGSAVPQFVNAVDKKIDARAS
;
A
#
# COMPACT_ATOMS: atom_id res chain seq x y z
N MET A 1 -39.51 -25.28 52.42
CA MET A 1 -38.90 -24.13 51.73
C MET A 1 -38.16 -24.68 50.52
N LEU A 2 -38.66 -24.46 49.31
CA LEU A 2 -38.02 -24.89 48.06
C LEU A 2 -37.16 -23.74 47.53
N THR A 3 -35.84 -23.91 47.48
CA THR A 3 -34.92 -22.98 46.84
C THR A 3 -34.81 -23.34 45.36
N VAL A 4 -35.36 -22.48 44.49
CA VAL A 4 -35.18 -22.57 43.03
C VAL A 4 -33.86 -21.89 42.68
N GLY A 5 -32.88 -22.68 42.25
CA GLY A 5 -31.59 -22.17 41.75
C GLY A 5 -31.72 -21.69 40.32
N LEU A 6 -31.45 -20.40 40.08
CA LEU A 6 -31.44 -19.80 38.75
C LEU A 6 -30.09 -20.12 38.06
N LEU A 7 -30.11 -21.01 37.06
CA LEU A 7 -28.96 -21.25 36.18
C LEU A 7 -28.87 -20.10 35.16
N VAL A 8 -27.91 -19.21 35.35
CA VAL A 8 -27.57 -18.18 34.35
C VAL A 8 -26.66 -18.84 33.30
N ALA A 9 -27.22 -19.17 32.14
CA ALA A 9 -26.45 -19.59 30.99
C ALA A 9 -25.68 -18.40 30.42
N VAL A 10 -24.36 -18.39 30.60
CA VAL A 10 -23.47 -17.43 29.92
C VAL A 10 -23.37 -17.87 28.46
N ILE A 11 -24.16 -17.24 27.59
CA ILE A 11 -24.00 -17.38 26.14
C ILE A 11 -22.73 -16.61 25.78
N VAL A 12 -21.63 -17.33 25.57
CA VAL A 12 -20.41 -16.77 25.00
C VAL A 12 -20.74 -16.38 23.56
N TYR A 13 -20.88 -15.08 23.30
CA TYR A 13 -21.07 -14.58 21.95
C TYR A 13 -19.76 -14.78 21.19
N GLN A 14 -19.64 -15.89 20.45
CA GLN A 14 -18.58 -16.03 19.45
C GLN A 14 -18.96 -15.15 18.25
N PRO A 15 -18.20 -14.09 17.94
CA PRO A 15 -18.41 -13.37 16.69
C PRO A 15 -18.20 -14.38 15.56
N ALA A 16 -19.15 -14.43 14.63
CA ALA A 16 -19.03 -15.22 13.42
C ALA A 16 -17.76 -14.78 12.68
N HIS A 17 -16.79 -15.68 12.54
CA HIS A 17 -15.69 -15.50 11.58
C HIS A 17 -16.32 -15.31 10.20
N PRO A 18 -16.06 -14.19 9.50
CA PRO A 18 -16.51 -14.05 8.12
C PRO A 18 -15.89 -15.19 7.30
N GLY A 19 -16.74 -16.09 6.83
CA GLY A 19 -16.36 -17.34 6.17
C GLY A 19 -15.81 -17.13 4.77
N GLY A 20 -14.51 -16.83 4.69
CA GLY A 20 -13.66 -17.02 3.52
C GLY A 20 -12.22 -17.18 4.00
N GLY A 21 -11.49 -18.18 3.51
CA GLY A 21 -10.11 -18.37 3.93
C GLY A 21 -9.19 -17.21 3.53
N THR A 22 -8.01 -17.19 4.12
CA THR A 22 -6.96 -16.22 3.80
C THR A 22 -6.42 -16.44 2.40
N VAL A 23 -5.96 -15.37 1.74
CA VAL A 23 -5.19 -15.51 0.49
C VAL A 23 -3.85 -16.17 0.80
N ALA A 24 -3.59 -17.29 0.15
CA ALA A 24 -2.32 -18.01 0.27
C ALA A 24 -1.17 -17.22 -0.37
N ALA A 25 0.03 -17.30 0.23
CA ALA A 25 1.24 -16.64 -0.29
C ALA A 25 1.54 -17.00 -1.76
N SER A 26 1.22 -18.23 -2.19
CA SER A 26 1.42 -18.70 -3.57
C SER A 26 0.49 -18.02 -4.58
N ALA A 27 -0.63 -17.42 -4.15
CA ALA A 27 -1.58 -16.74 -5.01
C ALA A 27 -1.25 -15.25 -5.23
N LEU A 28 -0.37 -14.65 -4.42
CA LEU A 28 -0.02 -13.22 -4.51
C LEU A 28 0.44 -12.75 -5.89
N PRO A 29 1.21 -13.51 -6.70
CA PRO A 29 1.57 -13.08 -8.05
C PRO A 29 0.36 -12.73 -8.91
N ASP A 30 -0.75 -13.46 -8.74
CA ASP A 30 -1.96 -13.28 -9.54
C ASP A 30 -2.86 -12.15 -9.03
N VAL A 31 -2.50 -11.52 -7.91
CA VAL A 31 -3.24 -10.42 -7.28
C VAL A 31 -2.81 -9.06 -7.82
N LEU A 32 -1.55 -8.91 -8.23
CA LEU A 32 -1.10 -7.68 -8.89
C LEU A 32 -1.88 -7.45 -10.19
N LEU A 33 -2.05 -6.19 -10.56
CA LEU A 33 -2.59 -5.85 -11.87
C LEU A 33 -1.52 -6.15 -12.93
N SER A 34 -1.94 -6.69 -14.07
CA SER A 34 -1.11 -6.69 -15.26
C SER A 34 -0.82 -5.26 -15.71
N ALA A 35 0.16 -5.07 -16.58
CA ALA A 35 0.49 -3.74 -17.08
C ALA A 35 -0.69 -3.08 -17.83
N GLU A 36 -1.50 -3.87 -18.54
CA GLU A 36 -2.72 -3.40 -19.22
C GLU A 36 -3.81 -3.00 -18.22
N GLU A 37 -4.07 -3.85 -17.21
CA GLU A 37 -5.05 -3.55 -16.16
C GLU A 37 -4.66 -2.30 -15.36
N ALA A 38 -3.36 -2.16 -15.04
CA ALA A 38 -2.82 -1.01 -14.34
C ALA A 38 -2.92 0.27 -15.19
N ALA A 39 -2.58 0.20 -16.48
CA ALA A 39 -2.71 1.33 -17.40
C ALA A 39 -4.17 1.80 -17.48
N HIS A 40 -5.12 0.87 -17.63
CA HIS A 40 -6.55 1.18 -17.64
C HIS A 40 -7.00 1.81 -16.31
N ALA A 41 -6.57 1.28 -15.17
CA ALA A 41 -6.98 1.76 -13.85
C ALA A 41 -6.50 3.19 -13.56
N VAL A 42 -5.33 3.59 -14.07
CA VAL A 42 -4.77 4.93 -13.82
C VAL A 42 -4.97 5.90 -15.00
N GLY A 43 -5.55 5.45 -16.10
CA GLY A 43 -5.80 6.25 -17.29
C GLY A 43 -4.55 6.51 -18.15
N ALA A 44 -3.53 5.66 -18.04
CA ALA A 44 -2.38 5.67 -18.94
C ALA A 44 -2.73 4.96 -20.25
N GLU A 45 -2.13 5.40 -21.37
CA GLU A 45 -2.30 4.73 -22.67
C GLU A 45 -1.68 3.32 -22.66
N SER A 46 -0.47 3.22 -22.11
CA SER A 46 0.20 1.95 -21.89
C SER A 46 1.16 2.08 -20.72
N LEU A 47 1.38 0.97 -20.03
CA LEU A 47 2.42 0.81 -19.05
C LEU A 47 3.23 -0.44 -19.40
N SER A 48 4.50 -0.42 -19.05
CA SER A 48 5.40 -1.56 -19.14
C SER A 48 6.44 -1.45 -18.04
N GLY A 49 7.13 -2.52 -17.71
CA GLY A 49 8.13 -2.45 -16.67
C GLY A 49 8.76 -3.80 -16.38
N GLU A 50 9.42 -3.84 -15.24
CA GLU A 50 10.20 -4.99 -14.82
C GLU A 50 9.31 -6.19 -14.46
N PRO A 51 9.87 -7.40 -14.46
CA PRO A 51 9.20 -8.57 -13.89
C PRO A 51 8.80 -8.33 -12.43
N VAL A 52 7.74 -9.03 -11.99
CA VAL A 52 7.33 -9.06 -10.59
C VAL A 52 8.46 -9.62 -9.73
N GLN A 53 8.72 -8.97 -8.60
CA GLN A 53 9.73 -9.36 -7.62
C GLN A 53 9.05 -9.79 -6.32
N ASP A 54 9.76 -10.56 -5.49
CA ASP A 54 9.30 -11.11 -4.22
C ASP A 54 10.04 -10.54 -3.00
N LYS A 55 10.48 -9.28 -3.10
CA LYS A 55 11.24 -8.59 -2.06
C LYS A 55 10.71 -7.18 -1.78
N LEU A 56 10.94 -6.71 -0.56
CA LEU A 56 10.80 -5.31 -0.21
C LEU A 56 12.00 -4.52 -0.78
N ALA A 57 11.76 -3.25 -1.11
CA ALA A 57 12.82 -2.31 -1.45
C ALA A 57 13.54 -1.84 -0.19
N ASP A 58 14.83 -1.50 -0.33
CA ASP A 58 15.61 -0.87 0.74
C ASP A 58 16.22 0.40 0.17
N THR A 59 15.51 1.52 0.31
CA THR A 59 15.90 2.79 -0.29
C THR A 59 16.66 3.67 0.72
N PRO A 60 17.98 3.88 0.54
CA PRO A 60 18.80 4.63 1.49
C PRO A 60 18.67 6.14 1.22
N ILE A 61 17.79 6.83 1.95
CA ILE A 61 17.57 8.27 1.84
C ILE A 61 17.84 9.01 3.15
N VAL A 62 17.98 10.34 3.09
CA VAL A 62 18.20 11.18 4.28
C VAL A 62 17.04 11.06 5.27
N ASP A 63 15.80 11.26 4.83
CA ASP A 63 14.61 11.12 5.67
C ASP A 63 14.05 9.69 5.62
N GLU A 64 14.90 8.70 5.90
CA GLU A 64 14.54 7.27 5.82
C GLU A 64 13.40 6.86 6.77
N ASP A 65 13.18 7.57 7.87
CA ASP A 65 12.03 7.34 8.76
C ASP A 65 10.68 7.60 8.08
N CYS A 66 10.66 8.37 6.97
CA CYS A 66 9.48 8.65 6.17
C CYS A 66 9.48 7.90 4.83
N VAL A 67 10.38 6.94 4.61
CA VAL A 67 10.50 6.24 3.31
C VAL A 67 9.21 5.53 2.90
N GLY A 68 8.42 5.02 3.85
CA GLY A 68 7.13 4.38 3.60
C GLY A 68 6.04 5.35 3.11
N VAL A 69 6.20 6.65 3.37
CA VAL A 69 5.39 7.69 2.73
C VAL A 69 5.89 7.92 1.32
N LEU A 70 7.19 7.85 1.04
CA LEU A 70 7.75 8.21 -0.27
C LEU A 70 7.62 7.11 -1.33
N LYS A 71 7.67 5.83 -0.92
CA LYS A 71 7.69 4.68 -1.84
C LYS A 71 6.90 3.50 -1.26
N ALA A 72 6.36 2.68 -2.15
CA ALA A 72 5.68 1.44 -1.79
C ALA A 72 6.68 0.32 -1.44
N ALA A 73 6.25 -0.63 -0.60
CA ALA A 73 6.99 -1.86 -0.29
C ALA A 73 8.40 -1.67 0.29
N GLU A 74 8.59 -0.68 1.16
CA GLU A 74 9.90 -0.38 1.74
C GLU A 74 10.17 -1.20 3.02
N GLN A 75 11.36 -1.81 3.10
CA GLN A 75 11.82 -2.67 4.18
C GLN A 75 11.74 -1.98 5.54
N LYS A 76 12.09 -0.68 5.60
CA LYS A 76 12.04 0.10 6.84
C LYS A 76 10.61 0.39 7.29
N ALA A 77 9.66 0.49 6.37
CA ALA A 77 8.24 0.71 6.67
C ALA A 77 7.55 -0.58 7.15
N TYR A 78 7.82 -1.72 6.49
CA TYR A 78 7.22 -3.01 6.88
C TYR A 78 7.94 -3.67 8.05
N GLY A 79 9.24 -3.45 8.20
CA GLY A 79 10.05 -3.88 9.35
C GLY A 79 9.72 -5.29 9.83
N LYS A 80 9.40 -5.40 11.13
CA LYS A 80 8.96 -6.63 11.80
C LYS A 80 7.44 -6.69 12.01
N ALA A 81 6.64 -6.10 11.12
CA ALA A 81 5.19 -6.03 11.25
C ALA A 81 4.45 -7.38 11.13
N GLY A 82 5.17 -8.49 10.97
CA GLY A 82 4.58 -9.83 10.88
C GLY A 82 4.02 -10.19 9.50
N TRP A 83 4.41 -9.45 8.45
CA TRP A 83 4.10 -9.83 7.07
C TRP A 83 4.75 -11.18 6.70
N THR A 84 4.13 -11.92 5.78
CA THR A 84 4.49 -13.31 5.46
C THR A 84 5.02 -13.48 4.03
N ALA A 85 4.54 -12.69 3.08
CA ALA A 85 5.05 -12.65 1.71
C ALA A 85 4.74 -11.30 1.07
N VAL A 86 5.52 -10.95 0.04
CA VAL A 86 5.34 -9.72 -0.74
C VAL A 86 5.49 -10.01 -2.24
N ARG A 87 4.71 -9.32 -3.07
CA ARG A 87 5.01 -9.16 -4.50
C ARG A 87 5.01 -7.69 -4.86
N THR A 88 6.00 -7.27 -5.63
CA THR A 88 6.18 -5.88 -6.05
C THR A 88 6.41 -5.78 -7.55
N GLN A 89 5.95 -4.71 -8.18
CA GLN A 89 6.30 -4.39 -9.56
C GLN A 89 6.35 -2.89 -9.77
N GLU A 90 7.35 -2.44 -10.52
CA GLU A 90 7.43 -1.07 -11.04
C GLU A 90 7.06 -1.06 -12.53
N LEU A 91 6.14 -0.18 -12.89
CA LEU A 91 5.63 0.06 -14.22
C LEU A 91 5.77 1.54 -14.58
N GLY A 92 5.93 1.84 -15.86
CA GLY A 92 5.95 3.20 -16.39
C GLY A 92 5.66 3.25 -17.88
N ASP A 93 5.54 4.45 -18.42
CA ASP A 93 5.37 4.71 -19.84
C ASP A 93 6.69 5.16 -20.47
N ALA A 94 7.27 4.33 -21.34
CA ALA A 94 8.40 4.73 -22.18
C ALA A 94 7.89 4.99 -23.60
N PRO A 95 8.32 6.07 -24.28
CA PRO A 95 9.34 7.05 -23.89
C PRO A 95 8.79 8.31 -23.19
N ALA A 96 7.47 8.45 -23.02
CA ALA A 96 6.83 9.68 -22.55
C ALA A 96 7.21 10.06 -21.10
N LYS A 97 7.54 9.07 -20.24
CA LYS A 97 7.85 9.24 -18.81
C LYS A 97 6.81 10.09 -18.08
N GLY A 98 5.55 9.95 -18.47
CA GLY A 98 4.40 10.61 -17.87
C GLY A 98 3.90 9.91 -16.61
N TRP A 99 4.25 8.64 -16.42
CA TRP A 99 3.77 7.76 -15.37
C TRP A 99 4.90 6.92 -14.74
N ARG A 100 4.85 6.78 -13.42
CA ARG A 100 5.56 5.74 -12.66
C ARG A 100 4.57 5.15 -11.67
N LEU A 101 4.45 3.84 -11.66
CA LEU A 101 3.55 3.11 -10.78
C LEU A 101 4.34 1.98 -10.13
N ILE A 102 4.53 2.04 -8.81
CA ILE A 102 4.97 0.91 -8.02
C ILE A 102 3.75 0.33 -7.33
N GLN A 103 3.44 -0.93 -7.63
CA GLN A 103 2.41 -1.69 -6.96
C GLN A 103 3.02 -2.78 -6.11
N ALA A 104 2.43 -3.02 -4.94
CA ALA A 104 2.77 -4.14 -4.12
C ALA A 104 1.55 -4.72 -3.41
N VAL A 105 1.61 -6.03 -3.18
CA VAL A 105 0.68 -6.78 -2.34
C VAL A 105 1.47 -7.51 -1.28
N VAL A 106 1.08 -7.32 -0.02
CA VAL A 106 1.79 -7.87 1.14
C VAL A 106 0.83 -8.66 1.99
N SER A 107 1.08 -9.96 2.16
CA SER A 107 0.25 -10.82 2.98
C SER A 107 0.64 -10.77 4.44
N PHE A 108 -0.35 -10.91 5.30
CA PHE A 108 -0.26 -11.07 6.74
C PHE A 108 -0.90 -12.41 7.14
N PRO A 109 -0.74 -12.86 8.39
CA PRO A 109 -1.34 -14.11 8.86
C PRO A 109 -2.86 -14.10 8.76
N ASP A 110 -3.49 -12.95 8.98
CA ASP A 110 -4.94 -12.76 8.95
C ASP A 110 -5.31 -11.31 8.60
N ALA A 111 -6.61 -11.08 8.42
CA ALA A 111 -7.14 -9.76 8.10
C ALA A 111 -6.94 -8.73 9.22
N GLU A 112 -6.94 -9.15 10.48
CA GLU A 112 -6.72 -8.25 11.62
C GLU A 112 -5.30 -7.68 11.59
N SER A 113 -4.31 -8.53 11.33
CA SER A 113 -2.90 -8.15 11.22
C SER A 113 -2.66 -7.17 10.06
N ALA A 114 -3.28 -7.40 8.90
CA ALA A 114 -3.21 -6.47 7.77
C ALA A 114 -3.82 -5.10 8.12
N ASN A 115 -5.00 -5.10 8.77
CA ASN A 115 -5.66 -3.87 9.23
C ASN A 115 -4.81 -3.12 10.26
N ASN A 116 -4.21 -3.83 11.21
CA ASN A 116 -3.34 -3.26 12.23
C ASN A 116 -2.11 -2.59 11.61
N PHE A 117 -1.50 -3.21 10.59
CA PHE A 117 -0.39 -2.59 9.86
C PHE A 117 -0.78 -1.25 9.25
N VAL A 118 -1.88 -1.21 8.48
CA VAL A 118 -2.32 0.04 7.83
C VAL A 118 -2.74 1.07 8.90
N GLY A 119 -3.33 0.64 10.01
CA GLY A 119 -3.60 1.45 11.20
C GLY A 119 -2.35 2.17 11.72
N ASN A 120 -1.28 1.42 11.99
CA ASN A 120 0.00 1.96 12.44
C ASN A 120 0.65 2.88 11.38
N ALA A 121 0.59 2.47 10.11
CA ALA A 121 1.11 3.27 9.00
C ALA A 121 0.43 4.65 8.95
N ALA A 122 -0.86 4.76 9.29
CA ALA A 122 -1.53 6.06 9.35
C ALA A 122 -0.94 6.99 10.42
N THR A 123 -0.56 6.46 11.59
CA THR A 123 0.15 7.22 12.63
C THR A 123 1.53 7.64 12.16
N ASP A 124 2.25 6.77 11.46
CA ASP A 124 3.57 7.09 10.91
C ASP A 124 3.50 8.16 9.82
N TRP A 125 2.52 8.04 8.92
CA TRP A 125 2.29 9.00 7.85
C TRP A 125 1.92 10.39 8.41
N GLN A 126 1.18 10.46 9.51
CA GLN A 126 0.89 11.73 10.18
C GLN A 126 2.16 12.45 10.66
N ARG A 127 3.19 11.72 11.11
CA ARG A 127 4.48 12.32 11.53
C ARG A 127 5.27 12.91 10.36
N CYS A 128 5.02 12.41 9.15
CA CYS A 128 5.65 12.82 7.90
C CYS A 128 4.80 13.81 7.09
N ALA A 129 3.58 14.12 7.53
CA ALA A 129 2.62 14.96 6.80
C ALA A 129 2.96 16.45 6.86
N ASN A 130 2.57 17.20 5.84
CA ASN A 130 2.66 18.67 5.75
C ASN A 130 4.08 19.22 6.00
N ARG A 131 5.11 18.53 5.50
CA ARG A 131 6.51 18.95 5.64
C ARG A 131 7.33 18.57 4.41
N GLU A 132 8.54 19.09 4.34
CA GLU A 132 9.51 18.73 3.32
C GLU A 132 10.31 17.49 3.77
N LEU A 133 10.53 16.57 2.84
CA LEU A 133 11.33 15.35 2.98
C LEU A 133 12.46 15.34 1.95
N ASN A 134 13.66 14.99 2.39
CA ASN A 134 14.87 14.87 1.59
C ASN A 134 15.10 13.41 1.16
N THR A 135 14.98 13.17 -0.14
CA THR A 135 15.18 11.86 -0.77
C THR A 135 16.57 11.68 -1.37
N ARG A 136 17.54 12.53 -1.01
CA ARG A 136 18.93 12.34 -1.45
C ARG A 136 19.42 10.97 -1.00
N ASN A 137 19.98 10.22 -1.95
CA ASN A 137 20.52 8.90 -1.66
C ASN A 137 21.79 9.04 -0.80
N VAL A 138 21.82 8.41 0.38
CA VAL A 138 22.95 8.52 1.31
C VAL A 138 24.12 7.59 0.99
N ASN A 139 23.90 6.61 0.11
CA ASN A 139 24.93 5.68 -0.36
C ASN A 139 25.60 6.14 -1.66
N LYS A 140 25.21 7.31 -2.18
CA LYS A 140 25.83 7.92 -3.36
C LYS A 140 26.51 9.22 -2.94
N ASP A 141 27.68 9.48 -3.52
CA ASP A 141 28.35 10.77 -3.45
C ASP A 141 27.64 11.78 -4.38
N ASP A 142 26.36 12.05 -4.10
CA ASP A 142 25.56 13.07 -4.78
C ASP A 142 25.51 14.33 -3.91
N PRO A 143 26.08 15.47 -4.35
CA PRO A 143 25.98 16.71 -3.60
C PRO A 143 24.56 17.32 -3.62
N ARG A 144 23.64 16.80 -4.46
CA ARG A 144 22.32 17.41 -4.68
C ARG A 144 21.27 16.81 -3.75
N ASN A 145 20.64 17.67 -2.95
CA ASN A 145 19.40 17.29 -2.27
C ASN A 145 18.27 17.16 -3.28
N VAL A 146 17.33 16.26 -3.00
CA VAL A 146 16.06 16.16 -3.73
C VAL A 146 14.95 16.23 -2.71
N PHE A 147 14.10 17.24 -2.82
CA PHE A 147 13.05 17.50 -1.83
C PHE A 147 11.64 17.19 -2.36
N TRP A 148 10.81 16.69 -1.45
CA TRP A 148 9.39 16.40 -1.65
C TRP A 148 8.56 17.05 -0.56
N SER A 149 7.56 17.82 -0.96
CA SER A 149 6.55 18.35 -0.03
C SER A 149 5.44 17.32 0.13
N THR A 150 5.18 16.90 1.36
CA THR A 150 4.07 16.00 1.68
C THR A 150 2.80 16.78 1.98
N GLY A 151 1.66 16.25 1.54
CA GLY A 151 0.35 16.70 1.95
C GLY A 151 -0.08 16.13 3.31
N SER A 152 -1.38 16.22 3.58
CA SER A 152 -1.98 15.59 4.76
C SER A 152 -2.24 14.11 4.52
N ALA A 153 -2.01 13.27 5.53
CA ALA A 153 -2.48 11.89 5.53
C ALA A 153 -4.01 11.89 5.69
N SER A 154 -4.72 11.16 4.84
CA SER A 154 -6.18 11.09 4.87
C SER A 154 -6.67 9.65 4.72
N ARG A 155 -7.88 9.36 5.25
CA ARG A 155 -8.53 8.06 5.08
C ARG A 155 -9.93 8.26 4.52
N ALA A 156 -10.22 7.64 3.38
CA ALA A 156 -11.54 7.64 2.77
C ALA A 156 -11.78 6.32 2.05
N GLY A 157 -12.98 5.74 2.21
CA GLY A 157 -13.35 4.49 1.51
C GLY A 157 -12.41 3.30 1.81
N GLY A 158 -11.81 3.23 2.99
CA GLY A 158 -10.85 2.17 3.35
C GLY A 158 -9.43 2.38 2.81
N VAL A 159 -9.16 3.47 2.10
CA VAL A 159 -7.84 3.83 1.58
C VAL A 159 -7.21 4.91 2.46
N LEU A 160 -6.02 4.64 2.98
CA LEU A 160 -5.10 5.62 3.53
C LEU A 160 -4.32 6.24 2.37
N ALA A 161 -4.36 7.55 2.21
CA ALA A 161 -3.72 8.24 1.09
C ALA A 161 -2.93 9.48 1.52
N MET A 162 -1.92 9.84 0.71
CA MET A 162 -1.17 11.09 0.83
C MET A 162 -0.64 11.52 -0.55
N ASP A 163 -0.78 12.80 -0.85
CA ASP A 163 -0.17 13.41 -2.02
C ASP A 163 1.24 13.95 -1.69
N MET A 164 2.14 13.89 -2.66
CA MET A 164 3.49 14.41 -2.56
C MET A 164 3.87 15.13 -3.84
N ILE A 165 4.58 16.25 -3.71
CA ILE A 165 5.00 17.09 -4.84
C ILE A 165 6.51 17.22 -4.80
N GLN A 166 7.18 16.85 -5.88
CA GLN A 166 8.63 17.03 -6.01
C GLN A 166 8.97 18.51 -6.26
N GLU A 167 10.06 18.98 -5.66
CA GLU A 167 10.56 20.33 -5.89
C GLU A 167 10.75 20.62 -7.40
N ALA A 168 10.22 21.78 -7.84
CA ALA A 168 10.44 22.40 -9.15
C ALA A 168 10.12 21.59 -10.43
N GLN A 169 9.54 20.39 -10.36
CA GLN A 169 9.33 19.54 -11.56
C GLN A 169 7.86 19.21 -11.88
N GLY A 170 6.90 19.62 -11.05
CA GLY A 170 5.48 19.34 -11.27
C GLY A 170 5.16 17.84 -11.32
N TRP A 171 6.05 17.02 -10.77
CA TRP A 171 5.88 15.58 -10.64
C TRP A 171 5.20 15.31 -9.30
N ASN A 172 3.96 14.82 -9.39
CA ASN A 172 3.11 14.56 -8.23
C ASN A 172 3.00 13.05 -8.04
N CYS A 173 3.09 12.60 -6.80
CA CYS A 173 2.86 11.21 -6.44
C CYS A 173 1.68 11.12 -5.48
N GLN A 174 0.85 10.11 -5.68
CA GLN A 174 -0.18 9.69 -4.77
C GLN A 174 0.25 8.37 -4.16
N ARG A 175 0.31 8.34 -2.84
CA ARG A 175 0.58 7.15 -2.06
C ARG A 175 -0.72 6.62 -1.52
N ALA A 176 -0.88 5.32 -1.57
CA ALA A 176 -2.05 4.65 -1.04
C ALA A 176 -1.69 3.35 -0.34
N LEU A 177 -2.33 3.14 0.81
CA LEU A 177 -2.41 1.87 1.50
C LEU A 177 -3.87 1.50 1.70
N SER A 178 -4.24 0.27 1.39
CA SER A 178 -5.54 -0.30 1.76
C SER A 178 -5.38 -1.76 2.14
N THR A 179 -6.47 -2.36 2.62
CA THR A 179 -6.50 -3.76 3.06
C THR A 179 -7.70 -4.48 2.50
N ARG A 180 -7.51 -5.72 2.07
CA ARG A 180 -8.58 -6.63 1.69
C ARG A 180 -8.17 -8.05 2.12
N ASN A 181 -9.03 -8.71 2.90
CA ASN A 181 -8.67 -9.96 3.58
C ASN A 181 -7.34 -9.77 4.36
N ASN A 182 -6.44 -10.75 4.33
CA ASN A 182 -5.12 -10.72 4.93
C ASN A 182 -4.04 -10.02 4.07
N VAL A 183 -4.43 -9.23 3.08
CA VAL A 183 -3.51 -8.60 2.13
C VAL A 183 -3.59 -7.08 2.24
N VAL A 184 -2.41 -6.44 2.34
CA VAL A 184 -2.23 -5.00 2.17
C VAL A 184 -1.94 -4.70 0.71
N ILE A 185 -2.63 -3.72 0.16
CA ILE A 185 -2.37 -3.15 -1.16
C ILE A 185 -1.59 -1.86 -0.95
N ASP A 186 -0.42 -1.74 -1.59
CA ASP A 186 0.51 -0.62 -1.41
C ASP A 186 0.90 -0.04 -2.77
N LEU A 187 0.53 1.21 -3.02
CA LEU A 187 0.63 1.87 -4.32
C LEU A 187 1.37 3.21 -4.21
N ASP A 188 2.45 3.35 -4.98
CA ASP A 188 3.11 4.62 -5.27
C ASP A 188 2.85 4.97 -6.74
N LEU A 189 1.94 5.92 -6.97
CA LEU A 189 1.51 6.33 -8.29
C LEU A 189 1.94 7.77 -8.55
N CYS A 190 2.83 7.97 -9.51
CA CYS A 190 3.30 9.29 -9.89
C CYS A 190 2.96 9.62 -11.33
N GLY A 191 2.67 10.89 -11.55
CA GLY A 191 2.45 11.46 -12.87
C GLY A 191 2.37 12.97 -12.82
N ARG A 192 2.31 13.60 -13.99
CA ARG A 192 2.13 15.05 -14.12
C ARG A 192 0.69 15.50 -13.80
N SER A 193 -0.28 14.61 -13.99
CA SER A 193 -1.70 14.85 -13.72
C SER A 193 -2.40 13.54 -13.37
N VAL A 194 -2.27 13.09 -12.13
CA VAL A 194 -2.98 11.91 -11.63
C VAL A 194 -4.44 12.29 -11.37
N ALA A 195 -5.38 11.61 -12.03
CA ALA A 195 -6.81 11.83 -11.78
C ALA A 195 -7.18 11.36 -10.37
N GLY A 196 -8.05 12.10 -9.68
CA GLY A 196 -8.48 11.73 -8.31
C GLY A 196 -9.19 10.37 -8.21
N SER A 197 -9.65 9.80 -9.33
CA SER A 197 -10.25 8.46 -9.37
C SER A 197 -9.23 7.32 -9.53
N ALA A 198 -7.98 7.60 -9.90
CA ALA A 198 -7.00 6.58 -10.26
C ALA A 198 -6.69 5.62 -9.09
N VAL A 199 -6.42 6.17 -7.90
CA VAL A 199 -6.15 5.36 -6.70
C VAL A 199 -7.36 4.48 -6.31
N PRO A 200 -8.60 5.01 -6.17
CA PRO A 200 -9.77 4.17 -5.93
C PRO A 200 -10.00 3.10 -7.00
N GLN A 201 -9.80 3.42 -8.28
CA GLN A 201 -9.97 2.46 -9.38
C GLN A 201 -8.94 1.34 -9.33
N PHE A 202 -7.67 1.68 -9.06
CA PHE A 202 -6.60 0.70 -8.86
C PHE A 202 -6.91 -0.23 -7.68
N VAL A 203 -7.23 0.33 -6.51
CA VAL A 203 -7.54 -0.45 -5.30
C VAL A 203 -8.72 -1.40 -5.56
N ASN A 204 -9.81 -0.90 -6.16
CA ASN A 204 -10.98 -1.73 -6.47
C ASN A 204 -10.66 -2.87 -7.46
N ALA A 205 -9.73 -2.65 -8.40
CA ALA A 205 -9.31 -3.69 -9.33
C ALA A 205 -8.50 -4.79 -8.63
N VAL A 206 -7.59 -4.41 -7.73
CA VAL A 206 -6.82 -5.37 -6.92
C VAL A 206 -7.72 -6.10 -5.92
N ASP A 207 -8.67 -5.42 -5.28
CA ASP A 207 -9.66 -6.02 -4.37
C ASP A 207 -10.39 -7.20 -5.02
N LYS A 208 -10.83 -7.05 -6.28
CA LYS A 208 -11.49 -8.12 -7.03
C LYS A 208 -10.58 -9.33 -7.24
N LYS A 209 -9.29 -9.11 -7.47
CA LYS A 209 -8.33 -10.19 -7.60
C LYS A 209 -8.07 -10.89 -6.27
N ILE A 210 -7.99 -10.13 -5.17
CA ILE A 210 -7.89 -10.68 -3.81
C ILE A 210 -9.10 -11.56 -3.50
N ASP A 211 -10.31 -11.05 -3.72
CA ASP A 211 -11.55 -11.78 -3.47
C ASP A 211 -11.63 -13.08 -4.29
N ALA A 212 -11.15 -13.06 -5.54
CA ALA A 212 -11.09 -14.23 -6.40
C ALA A 212 -9.99 -15.25 -6.01
N ARG A 213 -9.19 -14.97 -4.98
CA ARG A 213 -8.12 -15.84 -4.45
C ARG A 213 -8.29 -16.14 -2.95
N ALA A 214 -9.31 -15.55 -2.31
CA ALA A 214 -9.72 -15.91 -0.97
C ALA A 214 -10.54 -17.20 -1.06
N SER A 215 -10.01 -18.29 -0.50
CA SER A 215 -10.63 -19.62 -0.50
C SER A 215 -10.68 -20.15 0.91
#